data_AF-A0A953MER4-F1
#
_entry.id   AF-A0A953MER4-F1
#
_cell.length_a   1.000
_cell.length_b   1.000
_cell.length_c   1.000
_cell.angle_alpha   90.00
_cell.angle_beta   90.00
_cell.angle_gamma   90.00
#
_symmetry.space_group_name_H-M   'P 1'
#
loop_
_entity.id
_entity.type
_entity.pdbx_description
1 polymer ?
#
loop_
_entity_poly.entity_id
_entity_poly.type
_entity_poly.pdbx_seq_one_letter_code
_entity_poly.pdbx_strand_id
1 'polypeptide(L)'
;MEFINEDYIFNLINDNSLKNSEYQSEVLVKARNAKGLSLKESAALLSISDPELISELHQTAKEVKEKIYGNRLVLFAPLYITNLCVNNCLYCAFRRDNKDLKRKSLTIDEIKSETEFLVKQGQKRILLVAGEHPKKSDINFIGEAINTIYNVNFNGNNIRRLNVNSAPMTVDGFKVMKSFGIGTYQCFQETYHYSTYKKMHPDGPKRDYGWRLYAMDRALQAGIDDVGIGALFGLTDYKFETLALLSHAFNLDEKYGIGPHTISVPRLEPAFNAPAAEKPPFAVSDEEFKNIIAVIRLAVPYTGIILSTRERAELRRELFELGISQISAGSRTSPGAYKESQESLHEHEMEQFQLGDHRTLEEVVKDCTKLGYMPSFCTACYRSDRTGDRFMELAKTGNIGKICVPNAISTFEEYLNDFASEETKSIGKDFISKEIDGLRNKSTKNKVIKMLERVDSGDRDVFF
;
A
#
# COMPACT_ATOMS: atom_id res chain seq x y z
N MET A 1 -1.88 -5.23 -26.99
CA MET A 1 -1.80 -4.39 -25.77
C MET A 1 -0.43 -3.77 -25.78
N GLU A 2 -0.32 -2.45 -25.69
CA GLU A 2 0.89 -1.76 -26.16
C GLU A 2 2.10 -1.94 -25.24
N PHE A 3 1.91 -2.02 -23.91
CA PHE A 3 3.01 -2.07 -22.93
C PHE A 3 3.10 -3.34 -22.07
N ILE A 4 2.10 -4.24 -22.15
CA ILE A 4 2.19 -5.58 -21.56
C ILE A 4 2.36 -6.57 -22.71
N ASN A 5 3.62 -6.96 -22.95
CA ASN A 5 3.99 -7.94 -23.96
C ASN A 5 4.20 -9.31 -23.29
N GLU A 6 3.16 -10.16 -23.32
CA GLU A 6 3.20 -11.47 -22.66
C GLU A 6 4.30 -12.36 -23.23
N ASP A 7 4.47 -12.39 -24.56
CA ASP A 7 5.51 -13.20 -25.23
C ASP A 7 6.91 -12.79 -24.77
N TYR A 8 7.17 -11.48 -24.67
CA TYR A 8 8.45 -10.97 -24.16
C TYR A 8 8.68 -11.38 -22.70
N ILE A 9 7.66 -11.27 -21.84
CA ILE A 9 7.76 -11.66 -20.43
C ILE A 9 8.00 -13.16 -20.30
N PHE A 10 7.28 -14.00 -21.04
CA PHE A 10 7.50 -15.44 -21.05
C PHE A 10 8.87 -15.82 -21.60
N ASN A 11 9.37 -15.11 -22.62
CA ASN A 11 10.73 -15.31 -23.11
C ASN A 11 11.76 -15.00 -22.03
N LEU A 12 11.61 -13.93 -21.26
CA LEU A 12 12.49 -13.63 -20.13
C LEU A 12 12.43 -14.72 -19.04
N ILE A 13 11.23 -15.19 -18.68
CA ILE A 13 11.07 -16.23 -17.64
C ILE A 13 11.73 -17.55 -18.05
N ASN A 14 11.68 -17.88 -19.35
CA ASN A 14 12.23 -19.11 -19.91
C ASN A 14 13.69 -18.99 -20.34
N ASP A 15 14.30 -17.80 -20.29
CA ASP A 15 15.68 -17.57 -20.68
C ASP A 15 16.65 -18.12 -19.64
N ASN A 16 17.20 -19.30 -19.91
CA ASN A 16 18.18 -19.96 -19.04
C ASN A 16 19.48 -19.15 -18.89
N SER A 17 19.80 -18.22 -19.80
CA SER A 17 20.98 -17.36 -19.63
C SER A 17 20.84 -16.40 -18.45
N LEU A 18 19.61 -16.10 -18.01
CA LEU A 18 19.35 -15.28 -16.83
C LEU A 18 19.56 -16.00 -15.50
N LYS A 19 19.81 -17.32 -15.53
CA LYS A 19 20.18 -18.14 -14.36
C LYS A 19 21.69 -18.19 -14.12
N ASN A 20 22.44 -17.32 -14.79
CA ASN A 20 23.88 -17.19 -14.59
C ASN A 20 24.17 -16.41 -13.30
N SER A 21 24.82 -17.05 -12.34
CA SER A 21 25.15 -16.47 -11.02
C SER A 21 26.01 -15.21 -11.10
N GLU A 22 27.00 -15.16 -12.01
CA GLU A 22 27.87 -14.00 -12.20
C GLU A 22 27.06 -12.77 -12.65
N TYR A 23 26.20 -12.96 -13.65
CA TYR A 23 25.29 -11.90 -14.09
C TYR A 23 24.31 -11.48 -12.98
N GLN A 24 23.75 -12.43 -12.22
CA GLN A 24 22.86 -12.11 -11.10
C GLN A 24 23.56 -11.28 -10.02
N SER A 25 24.81 -11.63 -9.67
CA SER A 25 25.64 -10.83 -8.75
C SER A 25 25.92 -9.43 -9.29
N GLU A 26 26.24 -9.29 -10.58
CA GLU A 26 26.43 -7.97 -11.22
C GLU A 26 25.15 -7.11 -11.11
N VAL A 27 23.98 -7.71 -11.33
CA VAL A 27 22.69 -7.03 -11.17
C VAL A 27 22.46 -6.59 -9.73
N LEU A 28 22.80 -7.42 -8.73
CA LEU A 28 22.70 -7.04 -7.31
C LEU A 28 23.65 -5.88 -6.96
N VAL A 29 24.89 -5.90 -7.46
CA VAL A 29 25.84 -4.77 -7.32
C VAL A 29 25.27 -3.49 -7.94
N LYS A 30 24.69 -3.58 -9.14
CA LYS A 30 23.99 -2.43 -9.76
C LYS A 30 22.85 -1.93 -8.90
N ALA A 31 22.01 -2.84 -8.37
CA ALA A 31 20.80 -2.52 -7.62
C ALA A 31 21.07 -1.69 -6.34
N ARG A 32 22.22 -1.91 -5.67
CA ARG A 32 22.67 -1.13 -4.50
C ARG A 32 22.75 0.39 -4.75
N ASN A 33 22.88 0.80 -6.01
CA ASN A 33 22.86 2.21 -6.37
C ASN A 33 21.48 2.86 -6.17
N ALA A 34 20.41 2.07 -6.02
CA ALA A 34 19.03 2.52 -5.89
C ALA A 34 18.57 3.38 -7.07
N LYS A 35 18.95 3.00 -8.30
CA LYS A 35 18.59 3.69 -9.56
C LYS A 35 17.62 2.89 -10.44
N GLY A 36 17.03 1.82 -9.89
CA GLY A 36 16.13 0.93 -10.60
C GLY A 36 16.84 -0.13 -11.43
N LEU A 37 16.05 -1.10 -11.89
CA LEU A 37 16.48 -2.21 -12.74
C LEU A 37 15.61 -2.27 -13.99
N SER A 38 16.17 -2.77 -15.07
CA SER A 38 15.39 -3.12 -16.27
C SER A 38 14.54 -4.37 -16.03
N LEU A 39 13.62 -4.63 -16.96
CA LEU A 39 12.78 -5.82 -16.89
C LEU A 39 13.59 -7.12 -16.98
N LYS A 40 14.62 -7.17 -17.84
CA LYS A 40 15.52 -8.31 -17.98
C LYS A 40 16.33 -8.58 -16.70
N GLU A 41 16.84 -7.53 -16.08
CA GLU A 41 17.56 -7.62 -14.81
C GLU A 41 16.64 -8.11 -13.67
N SER A 42 15.41 -7.60 -13.62
CA SER A 42 14.39 -8.06 -12.66
C SER A 42 14.06 -9.53 -12.85
N ALA A 43 13.95 -10.00 -14.11
CA ALA A 43 13.71 -11.41 -14.44
C ALA A 43 14.87 -12.32 -14.02
N ALA A 44 16.11 -11.84 -14.13
CA ALA A 44 17.28 -12.57 -13.64
C ALA A 44 17.25 -12.74 -12.12
N LEU A 45 16.91 -11.70 -11.37
CA LEU A 45 16.77 -11.78 -9.91
C LEU A 45 15.62 -12.70 -9.48
N LEU A 46 14.48 -12.67 -10.17
CA LEU A 46 13.37 -13.62 -9.94
C LEU A 46 13.71 -15.07 -10.27
N SER A 47 14.82 -15.30 -10.98
CA SER A 47 15.28 -16.62 -11.40
C SER A 47 16.43 -17.16 -10.55
N ILE A 48 16.84 -16.44 -9.50
CA ILE A 48 17.83 -16.93 -8.54
C ILE A 48 17.28 -18.19 -7.86
N SER A 49 18.10 -19.23 -7.83
CA SER A 49 17.86 -20.47 -7.09
C SER A 49 18.96 -20.80 -6.09
N ASP A 50 20.10 -20.10 -6.17
CA ASP A 50 21.22 -20.25 -5.25
C ASP A 50 20.89 -19.59 -3.90
N PRO A 51 20.90 -20.34 -2.77
CA PRO A 51 20.61 -19.79 -1.45
C PRO A 51 21.50 -18.61 -1.04
N GLU A 52 22.77 -18.59 -1.45
CA GLU A 52 23.69 -17.49 -1.12
C GLU A 52 23.26 -16.20 -1.84
N LEU A 53 22.90 -16.31 -3.12
CA LEU A 53 22.37 -15.18 -3.90
C LEU A 53 20.97 -14.74 -3.45
N ILE A 54 20.13 -15.64 -2.93
CA ILE A 54 18.86 -15.25 -2.30
C ILE A 54 19.11 -14.41 -1.04
N SER A 55 20.06 -14.82 -0.21
CA SER A 55 20.47 -14.04 0.96
C SER A 55 21.01 -12.67 0.53
N GLU A 56 21.84 -12.62 -0.51
CA GLU A 56 22.35 -11.36 -1.07
C GLU A 56 21.23 -10.49 -1.66
N LEU A 57 20.22 -11.08 -2.32
CA LEU A 57 19.04 -10.38 -2.82
C LEU A 57 18.29 -9.69 -1.68
N HIS A 58 18.02 -10.42 -0.59
CA HIS A 58 17.30 -9.89 0.58
C HIS A 58 18.10 -8.77 1.26
N GLN A 59 19.40 -8.98 1.44
CA GLN A 59 20.30 -7.98 2.02
C GLN A 59 20.39 -6.71 1.15
N THR A 60 20.49 -6.87 -0.18
CA THR A 60 20.53 -5.75 -1.11
C THR A 60 19.21 -4.96 -1.09
N ALA A 61 18.08 -5.65 -0.98
CA ALA A 61 16.78 -5.01 -0.87
C ALA A 61 16.62 -4.21 0.43
N LYS A 62 17.15 -4.74 1.54
CA LYS A 62 17.25 -4.04 2.83
C LYS A 62 18.08 -2.77 2.73
N GLU A 63 19.27 -2.84 2.15
CA GLU A 63 20.15 -1.68 1.94
C GLU A 63 19.46 -0.57 1.13
N VAL A 64 18.80 -0.95 0.03
CA VAL A 64 18.06 0.00 -0.81
C VAL A 64 16.85 0.59 -0.06
N LYS A 65 16.12 -0.23 0.71
CA LYS A 65 15.04 0.27 1.56
C LYS A 65 15.56 1.28 2.57
N GLU A 66 16.62 0.98 3.30
CA GLU A 66 17.21 1.86 4.30
C GLU A 66 17.72 3.17 3.68
N LYS A 67 18.35 3.09 2.49
CA LYS A 67 18.84 4.26 1.76
C LYS A 67 17.72 5.24 1.39
N ILE A 68 16.54 4.75 0.99
CA ILE A 68 15.43 5.59 0.51
C ILE A 68 14.44 5.91 1.64
N TYR A 69 13.98 4.90 2.37
CA TYR A 69 12.93 5.00 3.37
C TYR A 69 13.45 4.99 4.81
N GLY A 70 14.69 4.58 5.04
CA GLY A 70 15.19 4.30 6.39
C GLY A 70 14.39 3.18 7.07
N ASN A 71 14.33 3.26 8.39
CA ASN A 71 13.52 2.39 9.24
C ASN A 71 12.06 2.86 9.37
N ARG A 72 11.59 3.79 8.55
CA ARG A 72 10.21 4.30 8.62
C ARG A 72 9.22 3.30 8.05
N LEU A 73 8.07 3.17 8.72
CA LEU A 73 6.88 2.49 8.23
C LEU A 73 5.68 3.42 8.36
N VAL A 74 5.03 3.74 7.25
CA VAL A 74 3.83 4.59 7.26
C VAL A 74 2.60 3.73 7.54
N LEU A 75 1.77 4.13 8.51
CA LEU A 75 0.58 3.39 8.91
C LEU A 75 -0.69 4.01 8.31
N PHE A 76 -1.65 3.16 7.97
CA PHE A 76 -2.99 3.55 7.57
C PHE A 76 -4.01 2.48 7.97
N ALA A 77 -5.31 2.76 7.78
CA ALA A 77 -6.37 1.78 7.90
C ALA A 77 -7.26 1.78 6.64
N PRO A 78 -7.72 0.61 6.15
CA PRO A 78 -8.75 0.57 5.13
C PRO A 78 -10.12 0.89 5.74
N LEU A 79 -10.96 1.67 5.04
CA LEU A 79 -12.34 1.92 5.41
C LEU A 79 -13.25 1.43 4.28
N TYR A 80 -13.91 0.30 4.51
CA TYR A 80 -14.85 -0.27 3.55
C TYR A 80 -16.21 0.43 3.68
N ILE A 81 -16.63 1.16 2.66
CA ILE A 81 -17.91 1.89 2.70
C ILE A 81 -19.06 1.08 2.10
N THR A 82 -18.76 0.05 1.30
CA THR A 82 -19.76 -0.85 0.72
C THR A 82 -19.14 -2.17 0.28
N ASN A 83 -19.87 -3.27 0.51
CA ASN A 83 -19.55 -4.59 -0.05
C ASN A 83 -20.51 -5.02 -1.19
N LEU A 84 -21.37 -4.11 -1.66
CA LEU A 84 -22.20 -4.34 -2.83
C LEU A 84 -21.32 -4.28 -4.08
N CYS A 85 -21.46 -5.28 -4.96
CA CYS A 85 -20.69 -5.37 -6.18
C CYS A 85 -21.51 -6.05 -7.29
N VAL A 86 -21.44 -5.53 -8.51
CA VAL A 86 -22.10 -6.12 -9.68
C VAL A 86 -21.23 -7.17 -10.39
N ASN A 87 -19.93 -7.17 -10.12
CA ASN A 87 -18.99 -8.13 -10.71
C ASN A 87 -19.03 -9.49 -10.04
N ASN A 88 -18.52 -10.51 -10.74
CA ASN A 88 -18.49 -11.88 -10.25
C ASN A 88 -17.06 -12.46 -10.15
N CYS A 89 -16.13 -11.69 -9.59
CA CYS A 89 -14.73 -12.11 -9.49
C CYS A 89 -14.60 -13.42 -8.68
N LEU A 90 -13.98 -14.45 -9.25
CA LEU A 90 -13.98 -15.80 -8.66
C LEU A 90 -13.18 -15.93 -7.35
N TYR A 91 -12.38 -14.93 -7.04
CA TYR A 91 -11.47 -14.90 -5.89
C TYR A 91 -11.92 -13.95 -4.77
N CYS A 92 -13.09 -13.32 -4.90
CA CYS A 92 -13.52 -12.26 -3.98
C CYS A 92 -14.86 -12.61 -3.32
N ALA A 93 -14.93 -12.49 -1.99
CA ALA A 93 -16.17 -12.72 -1.25
C ALA A 93 -17.30 -11.79 -1.69
N PHE A 94 -16.98 -10.56 -2.11
CA PHE A 94 -17.98 -9.57 -2.53
C PHE A 94 -18.62 -9.86 -3.90
N ARG A 95 -18.21 -10.92 -4.60
CA ARG A 95 -18.79 -11.31 -5.89
C ARG A 95 -20.32 -11.37 -5.81
N ARG A 96 -21.02 -10.89 -6.85
CA ARG A 96 -22.49 -10.77 -6.89
C ARG A 96 -23.22 -12.07 -6.55
N ASP A 97 -22.66 -13.21 -6.95
CA ASP A 97 -23.32 -14.52 -6.79
C ASP A 97 -23.06 -15.16 -5.42
N ASN A 98 -22.20 -14.57 -4.59
CA ASN A 98 -22.16 -14.91 -3.18
C ASN A 98 -23.41 -14.33 -2.49
N LYS A 99 -24.45 -15.16 -2.40
CA LYS A 99 -25.76 -14.81 -1.79
C LYS A 99 -25.75 -14.98 -0.27
N ASP A 100 -24.79 -15.72 0.25
CA ASP A 100 -24.64 -15.98 1.68
C ASP A 100 -23.90 -14.83 2.40
N LEU A 101 -23.16 -14.00 1.66
CA LEU A 101 -22.55 -12.78 2.21
C LEU A 101 -23.60 -11.72 2.55
N LYS A 102 -23.58 -11.24 3.78
CA LYS A 102 -24.44 -10.14 4.23
C LYS A 102 -24.03 -8.83 3.54
N ARG A 103 -24.96 -8.24 2.78
CA ARG A 103 -24.73 -7.01 2.01
C ARG A 103 -24.95 -5.77 2.88
N LYS A 104 -23.96 -4.86 2.90
CA LYS A 104 -23.98 -3.60 3.65
C LYS A 104 -23.34 -2.48 2.82
N SER A 105 -24.03 -1.35 2.75
CA SER A 105 -23.49 -0.06 2.33
C SER A 105 -23.71 0.90 3.49
N LEU A 106 -22.66 1.58 3.92
CA LEU A 106 -22.74 2.52 5.02
C LEU A 106 -23.56 3.75 4.60
N THR A 107 -24.34 4.26 5.54
CA THR A 107 -24.87 5.62 5.51
C THR A 107 -23.76 6.63 5.78
N ILE A 108 -23.99 7.91 5.47
CA ILE A 108 -23.04 8.97 5.77
C ILE A 108 -22.76 9.07 7.28
N ASP A 109 -23.78 8.89 8.13
CA ASP A 109 -23.62 8.88 9.58
C ASP A 109 -22.80 7.68 10.10
N GLU A 110 -22.95 6.52 9.47
CA GLU A 110 -22.08 5.36 9.76
C GLU A 110 -20.65 5.61 9.31
N ILE A 111 -20.42 6.21 8.12
CA ILE A 111 -19.07 6.59 7.66
C ILE A 111 -18.43 7.56 8.64
N LYS A 112 -19.18 8.56 9.11
CA LYS A 112 -18.72 9.50 10.14
C LYS A 112 -18.33 8.74 11.42
N SER A 113 -19.17 7.82 11.88
CA SER A 113 -18.95 7.04 13.11
C SER A 113 -17.70 6.14 13.00
N GLU A 114 -17.52 5.43 11.89
CA GLU A 114 -16.34 4.60 11.62
C GLU A 114 -15.08 5.45 11.55
N THR A 115 -15.16 6.64 10.95
CA THR A 115 -14.03 7.57 10.86
C THR A 115 -13.68 8.11 12.24
N GLU A 116 -14.67 8.48 13.06
CA GLU A 116 -14.45 8.91 14.44
C GLU A 116 -13.75 7.82 15.26
N PHE A 117 -14.13 6.56 15.08
CA PHE A 117 -13.44 5.44 15.70
C PHE A 117 -11.95 5.40 15.29
N LEU A 118 -11.67 5.44 13.99
CA LEU A 118 -10.30 5.40 13.47
C LEU A 118 -9.45 6.57 13.97
N VAL A 119 -10.01 7.78 13.98
CA VAL A 119 -9.33 8.98 14.50
C VAL A 119 -9.05 8.84 16.00
N LYS A 120 -10.00 8.31 16.78
CA LYS A 120 -9.83 8.02 18.21
C LYS A 120 -8.79 6.94 18.52
N GLN A 121 -8.50 6.05 17.57
CA GLN A 121 -7.40 5.10 17.69
C GLN A 121 -6.04 5.73 17.33
N GLY A 122 -6.04 6.91 16.71
CA GLY A 122 -4.83 7.63 16.32
C GLY A 122 -4.52 7.63 14.83
N GLN A 123 -5.37 7.00 14.00
CA GLN A 123 -5.18 7.01 12.55
C GLN A 123 -5.24 8.44 11.97
N LYS A 124 -4.36 8.70 11.00
CA LYS A 124 -4.34 9.96 10.22
C LYS A 124 -4.47 9.73 8.72
N ARG A 125 -4.44 8.46 8.29
CA ARG A 125 -4.46 8.03 6.89
C ARG A 125 -5.48 6.92 6.73
N ILE A 126 -6.39 7.09 5.78
CA ILE A 126 -7.38 6.09 5.43
C ILE A 126 -7.22 5.69 3.96
N LEU A 127 -7.47 4.41 3.67
CA LEU A 127 -7.74 3.91 2.33
C LEU A 127 -9.24 3.61 2.23
N LEU A 128 -10.01 4.45 1.56
CA LEU A 128 -11.41 4.16 1.27
C LEU A 128 -11.50 3.01 0.27
N VAL A 129 -12.31 2.00 0.56
CA VAL A 129 -12.51 0.83 -0.30
C VAL A 129 -14.00 0.63 -0.59
N ALA A 130 -14.34 0.41 -1.86
CA ALA A 130 -15.72 0.18 -2.28
C ALA A 130 -15.82 -0.94 -3.33
N GLY A 131 -16.78 -1.85 -3.16
CA GLY A 131 -17.24 -2.71 -4.25
C GLY A 131 -17.81 -1.89 -5.42
N GLU A 132 -17.86 -2.44 -6.63
CA GLU A 132 -18.33 -1.72 -7.82
C GLU A 132 -19.86 -1.85 -7.96
N HIS A 133 -20.61 -0.79 -7.68
CA HIS A 133 -22.07 -0.79 -7.72
C HIS A 133 -22.61 0.58 -8.17
N PRO A 134 -23.47 0.63 -9.21
CA PRO A 134 -23.83 1.87 -9.91
C PRO A 134 -24.55 2.93 -9.06
N LYS A 135 -25.06 2.57 -7.87
CA LYS A 135 -25.76 3.47 -6.94
C LYS A 135 -25.14 3.58 -5.55
N LYS A 136 -24.18 2.71 -5.23
CA LYS A 136 -23.65 2.54 -3.86
C LYS A 136 -22.14 2.72 -3.78
N SER A 137 -21.53 3.01 -4.92
CA SER A 137 -20.15 3.44 -5.08
C SER A 137 -20.01 4.26 -6.36
N ASP A 138 -21.06 5.01 -6.71
CA ASP A 138 -20.93 6.05 -7.72
C ASP A 138 -20.06 7.20 -7.18
N ILE A 139 -19.62 8.07 -8.09
CA ILE A 139 -18.71 9.15 -7.76
C ILE A 139 -19.30 10.16 -6.76
N ASN A 140 -20.62 10.34 -6.74
CA ASN A 140 -21.27 11.27 -5.83
C ASN A 140 -21.26 10.73 -4.40
N PHE A 141 -21.65 9.46 -4.22
CA PHE A 141 -21.58 8.81 -2.91
C PHE A 141 -20.14 8.71 -2.40
N ILE A 142 -19.17 8.40 -3.27
CA ILE A 142 -17.75 8.41 -2.89
C ILE A 142 -17.32 9.83 -2.47
N GLY A 143 -17.75 10.86 -3.20
CA GLY A 143 -17.48 12.27 -2.84
C GLY A 143 -18.06 12.68 -1.49
N GLU A 144 -19.32 12.32 -1.21
CA GLU A 144 -19.95 12.56 0.09
C GLU A 144 -19.20 11.83 1.22
N ALA A 145 -18.78 10.59 0.98
CA ALA A 145 -17.97 9.81 1.92
C ALA A 145 -16.62 10.50 2.19
N ILE A 146 -15.90 10.92 1.15
CA ILE A 146 -14.61 11.63 1.26
C ILE A 146 -14.77 12.91 2.08
N ASN A 147 -15.75 13.74 1.75
CA ASN A 147 -16.02 14.99 2.47
C ASN A 147 -16.35 14.73 3.94
N THR A 148 -17.15 13.70 4.22
CA THR A 148 -17.48 13.31 5.59
C THR A 148 -16.24 12.89 6.37
N ILE A 149 -15.37 12.08 5.77
CA ILE A 149 -14.12 11.60 6.38
C ILE A 149 -13.20 12.77 6.74
N TYR A 150 -13.01 13.73 5.83
CA TYR A 150 -12.15 14.88 6.09
C TYR A 150 -12.72 15.85 7.14
N ASN A 151 -14.05 15.91 7.29
CA ASN A 151 -14.70 16.78 8.27
C ASN A 151 -14.75 16.20 9.69
N VAL A 152 -14.38 14.92 9.89
CA VAL A 152 -14.27 14.36 11.23
C VAL A 152 -13.04 14.95 11.94
N ASN A 153 -13.30 15.55 13.10
CA ASN A 153 -12.27 16.03 14.02
C ASN A 153 -12.59 15.53 15.43
N PHE A 154 -11.58 15.02 16.12
CA PHE A 154 -11.66 14.62 17.52
C PHE A 154 -10.46 15.22 18.27
N ASN A 155 -10.70 16.19 19.15
CA ASN A 155 -9.66 16.85 19.94
C ASN A 155 -8.46 17.34 19.09
N GLY A 156 -8.72 17.98 17.95
CA GLY A 156 -7.66 18.47 17.05
C GLY A 156 -7.03 17.39 16.16
N ASN A 157 -7.43 16.12 16.31
CA ASN A 157 -7.01 15.02 15.44
C ASN A 157 -8.02 14.80 14.32
N ASN A 158 -7.53 14.49 13.12
CA ASN A 158 -8.35 14.27 11.93
C ASN A 158 -7.62 13.36 10.92
N ILE A 159 -8.34 12.92 9.90
CA ILE A 159 -7.75 12.28 8.73
C ILE A 159 -7.09 13.35 7.86
N ARG A 160 -5.82 13.15 7.54
CA ARG A 160 -4.97 14.13 6.83
C ARG A 160 -4.65 13.72 5.40
N ARG A 161 -4.86 12.45 5.05
CA ARG A 161 -4.77 11.94 3.68
C ARG A 161 -5.72 10.76 3.49
N LEU A 162 -6.54 10.84 2.46
CA LEU A 162 -7.47 9.80 2.07
C LEU A 162 -7.09 9.24 0.70
N ASN A 163 -6.65 7.98 0.66
CA ASN A 163 -6.49 7.25 -0.59
C ASN A 163 -7.82 6.58 -0.96
N VAL A 164 -8.04 6.29 -2.24
CA VAL A 164 -9.28 5.66 -2.72
C VAL A 164 -8.95 4.44 -3.57
N ASN A 165 -9.46 3.27 -3.16
CA ASN A 165 -9.51 2.07 -3.97
C ASN A 165 -10.95 1.83 -4.47
N SER A 166 -11.17 2.09 -5.75
CA SER A 166 -12.47 1.90 -6.40
C SER A 166 -12.31 1.46 -7.85
N ALA A 167 -13.42 1.08 -8.49
CA ALA A 167 -13.41 0.65 -9.88
C ALA A 167 -12.91 1.75 -10.84
N PRO A 168 -12.41 1.38 -12.04
CA PRO A 168 -11.97 2.35 -13.03
C PRO A 168 -13.08 3.28 -13.50
N MET A 169 -12.76 4.55 -13.72
CA MET A 169 -13.68 5.59 -14.18
C MET A 169 -13.25 6.17 -15.52
N THR A 170 -14.10 7.01 -16.12
CA THR A 170 -13.72 7.88 -17.24
C THR A 170 -12.79 8.99 -16.76
N VAL A 171 -12.12 9.67 -17.69
CA VAL A 171 -11.29 10.85 -17.37
C VAL A 171 -12.11 11.91 -16.63
N ASP A 172 -13.35 12.19 -17.07
CA ASP A 172 -14.21 13.16 -16.39
C ASP A 172 -14.62 12.70 -14.99
N GLY A 173 -14.90 11.41 -14.80
CA GLY A 173 -15.12 10.84 -13.46
C GLY A 173 -13.91 11.03 -12.55
N PHE A 174 -12.69 10.84 -13.08
CA PHE A 174 -11.46 11.10 -12.33
C PHE A 174 -11.20 12.59 -12.07
N LYS A 175 -11.64 13.52 -12.93
CA LYS A 175 -11.58 14.96 -12.62
C LYS A 175 -12.47 15.29 -11.44
N VAL A 176 -13.66 14.70 -11.37
CA VAL A 176 -14.54 14.84 -10.20
C VAL A 176 -13.88 14.22 -8.96
N MET A 177 -13.31 13.01 -9.07
CA MET A 177 -12.57 12.39 -7.97
C MET A 177 -11.44 13.27 -7.43
N LYS A 178 -10.65 13.88 -8.33
CA LYS A 178 -9.57 14.81 -7.98
C LYS A 178 -10.10 16.01 -7.20
N SER A 179 -11.27 16.53 -7.56
CA SER A 179 -11.87 17.70 -6.90
C SER A 179 -12.18 17.49 -5.41
N PHE A 180 -12.29 16.23 -4.96
CA PHE A 180 -12.49 15.89 -3.55
C PHE A 180 -11.18 15.85 -2.73
N GLY A 181 -10.02 16.14 -3.33
CA GLY A 181 -8.74 16.16 -2.61
C GLY A 181 -8.32 14.76 -2.13
N ILE A 182 -8.36 13.76 -3.01
CA ILE A 182 -7.81 12.45 -2.70
C ILE A 182 -6.27 12.50 -2.67
N GLY A 183 -5.66 11.62 -1.87
CA GLY A 183 -4.22 11.38 -1.89
C GLY A 183 -3.83 10.54 -3.10
N THR A 184 -4.00 9.22 -3.00
CA THR A 184 -3.66 8.27 -4.07
C THR A 184 -4.90 7.56 -4.59
N TYR A 185 -5.08 7.51 -5.90
CA TYR A 185 -6.04 6.60 -6.53
C TYR A 185 -5.41 5.21 -6.71
N GLN A 186 -6.05 4.17 -6.20
CA GLN A 186 -5.58 2.80 -6.26
C GLN A 186 -6.54 1.91 -7.04
N CYS A 187 -6.00 1.14 -7.97
CA CYS A 187 -6.75 0.14 -8.71
C CYS A 187 -5.78 -0.97 -9.11
N PHE A 188 -5.98 -2.16 -8.56
CA PHE A 188 -5.13 -3.31 -8.84
C PHE A 188 -5.45 -3.83 -10.24
N GLN A 189 -4.46 -4.24 -11.02
CA GLN A 189 -4.74 -4.99 -12.24
C GLN A 189 -5.28 -6.39 -11.90
N GLU A 190 -5.05 -6.86 -10.67
CA GLU A 190 -5.42 -8.18 -10.14
C GLU A 190 -4.56 -9.27 -10.76
N THR A 191 -4.62 -9.42 -12.08
CA THR A 191 -3.75 -10.29 -12.84
C THR A 191 -3.48 -9.67 -14.20
N TYR A 192 -2.21 -9.59 -14.58
CA TYR A 192 -1.83 -9.05 -15.87
C TYR A 192 -1.98 -10.07 -16.99
N HIS A 193 -2.02 -11.37 -16.68
CA HIS A 193 -2.13 -12.42 -17.69
C HIS A 193 -3.54 -12.43 -18.26
N TYR A 194 -3.70 -12.11 -19.55
CA TYR A 194 -4.98 -11.86 -20.19
C TYR A 194 -5.95 -13.04 -20.06
N SER A 195 -5.45 -14.25 -20.29
CA SER A 195 -6.27 -15.47 -20.20
C SER A 195 -6.73 -15.73 -18.76
N THR A 196 -5.86 -15.52 -17.76
CA THR A 196 -6.24 -15.62 -16.34
C THR A 196 -7.24 -14.52 -15.97
N TYR A 197 -7.03 -13.28 -16.41
CA TYR A 197 -7.94 -12.18 -16.14
C TYR A 197 -9.36 -12.47 -16.63
N LYS A 198 -9.49 -12.93 -17.88
CA LYS A 198 -10.79 -13.29 -18.47
C LYS A 198 -11.48 -14.41 -17.68
N LYS A 199 -10.71 -15.39 -17.21
CA LYS A 199 -11.23 -16.48 -16.37
C LYS A 199 -11.69 -15.99 -15.00
N MET A 200 -10.90 -15.12 -14.35
CA MET A 200 -11.17 -14.63 -13.01
C MET A 200 -12.27 -13.58 -12.94
N HIS A 201 -12.56 -12.91 -14.06
CA HIS A 201 -13.58 -11.86 -14.19
C HIS A 201 -14.64 -12.24 -15.26
N PRO A 202 -15.47 -13.26 -15.01
CA PRO A 202 -16.38 -13.79 -16.03
C PRO A 202 -17.53 -12.84 -16.39
N ASP A 203 -17.92 -11.95 -15.47
CA ASP A 203 -19.10 -11.09 -15.62
C ASP A 203 -18.95 -9.74 -14.89
N GLY A 204 -19.75 -8.76 -15.32
CA GLY A 204 -19.75 -7.36 -14.87
C GLY A 204 -18.75 -6.48 -15.64
N PRO A 205 -18.73 -5.15 -15.36
CA PRO A 205 -17.84 -4.21 -16.05
C PRO A 205 -16.36 -4.55 -15.93
N LYS A 206 -15.95 -5.18 -14.82
CA LYS A 206 -14.55 -5.55 -14.57
C LYS A 206 -14.02 -6.59 -15.57
N ARG A 207 -14.86 -7.28 -16.34
CA ARG A 207 -14.40 -8.23 -17.37
C ARG A 207 -13.57 -7.57 -18.48
N ASP A 208 -13.72 -6.26 -18.67
CA ASP A 208 -12.96 -5.52 -19.68
C ASP A 208 -11.53 -5.28 -19.18
N TYR A 209 -10.62 -6.11 -19.70
CA TYR A 209 -9.19 -6.05 -19.38
C TYR A 209 -8.58 -4.69 -19.76
N GLY A 210 -8.88 -4.17 -20.95
CA GLY A 210 -8.30 -2.92 -21.45
C GLY A 210 -8.80 -1.73 -20.64
N TRP A 211 -10.09 -1.70 -20.34
CA TRP A 211 -10.68 -0.67 -19.48
C TRP A 211 -9.97 -0.59 -18.12
N ARG A 212 -9.67 -1.73 -17.50
CA ARG A 212 -8.95 -1.79 -16.23
C ARG A 212 -7.46 -1.49 -16.34
N LEU A 213 -6.77 -2.04 -17.35
CA LEU A 213 -5.33 -1.81 -17.54
C LEU A 213 -4.99 -0.33 -17.71
N TYR A 214 -5.78 0.39 -18.51
CA TYR A 214 -5.58 1.83 -18.77
C TYR A 214 -6.25 2.75 -17.72
N ALA A 215 -6.65 2.23 -16.56
CA ALA A 215 -7.27 3.05 -15.51
C ALA A 215 -6.33 4.15 -15.01
N MET A 216 -5.04 3.83 -14.85
CA MET A 216 -4.03 4.78 -14.37
C MET A 216 -3.74 5.87 -15.38
N ASP A 217 -3.68 5.55 -16.69
CA ASP A 217 -3.59 6.55 -17.75
C ASP A 217 -4.71 7.58 -17.64
N ARG A 218 -5.96 7.13 -17.45
CA ARG A 218 -7.11 8.04 -17.34
C ARG A 218 -7.07 8.88 -16.07
N ALA A 219 -6.61 8.31 -14.96
CA ALA A 219 -6.42 9.05 -13.71
C ALA A 219 -5.35 10.15 -13.85
N LEU A 220 -4.20 9.83 -14.46
CA LEU A 220 -3.11 10.78 -14.72
C LEU A 220 -3.53 11.87 -15.70
N GLN A 221 -4.27 11.53 -16.77
CA GLN A 221 -4.86 12.50 -17.71
C GLN A 221 -5.87 13.45 -17.04
N ALA A 222 -6.57 12.99 -16.01
CA ALA A 222 -7.44 13.82 -15.19
C ALA A 222 -6.67 14.68 -14.16
N GLY A 223 -5.35 14.50 -14.08
CA GLY A 223 -4.44 15.20 -13.19
C GLY A 223 -4.34 14.59 -11.79
N ILE A 224 -4.82 13.36 -11.55
CA ILE A 224 -4.48 12.62 -10.34
C ILE A 224 -3.05 12.12 -10.51
N ASP A 225 -2.12 12.74 -9.80
CA ASP A 225 -0.67 12.58 -9.98
C ASP A 225 -0.04 11.53 -9.06
N ASP A 226 -0.74 11.14 -7.99
CA ASP A 226 -0.42 9.98 -7.17
C ASP A 226 -1.35 8.80 -7.53
N VAL A 227 -0.82 7.80 -8.24
CA VAL A 227 -1.53 6.55 -8.56
C VAL A 227 -0.88 5.33 -7.90
N GLY A 228 -1.69 4.30 -7.62
CA GLY A 228 -1.24 3.05 -7.01
C GLY A 228 -1.72 1.82 -7.78
N ILE A 229 -0.76 1.02 -8.24
CA ILE A 229 -1.01 -0.24 -8.96
C ILE A 229 -0.85 -1.43 -8.01
N GLY A 230 -1.24 -2.62 -8.46
CA GLY A 230 -1.04 -3.85 -7.70
C GLY A 230 -1.49 -5.09 -8.48
N ALA A 231 -0.96 -6.24 -8.07
CA ALA A 231 -1.33 -7.56 -8.56
C ALA A 231 -1.74 -8.45 -7.37
N LEU A 232 -2.74 -9.30 -7.57
CA LEU A 232 -3.20 -10.28 -6.59
C LEU A 232 -2.42 -11.59 -6.80
N PHE A 233 -1.33 -11.72 -6.05
CA PHE A 233 -0.44 -12.88 -6.15
C PHE A 233 -1.16 -14.14 -5.69
N GLY A 234 -1.17 -15.17 -6.54
CA GLY A 234 -2.01 -16.36 -6.32
C GLY A 234 -2.83 -16.77 -7.54
N LEU A 235 -3.14 -15.83 -8.44
CA LEU A 235 -4.01 -16.06 -9.60
C LEU A 235 -3.30 -16.68 -10.80
N THR A 236 -2.03 -16.35 -11.00
CA THR A 236 -1.15 -16.90 -12.05
C THR A 236 0.29 -16.92 -11.53
N ASP A 237 1.23 -17.42 -12.33
CA ASP A 237 2.67 -17.43 -12.02
C ASP A 237 3.18 -16.07 -11.52
N TYR A 238 3.86 -16.08 -10.38
CA TYR A 238 4.28 -14.86 -9.70
C TYR A 238 5.39 -14.12 -10.43
N LYS A 239 6.22 -14.81 -11.22
CA LYS A 239 7.28 -14.16 -12.01
C LYS A 239 6.65 -13.36 -13.13
N PHE A 240 5.67 -13.95 -13.82
CA PHE A 240 4.88 -13.23 -14.82
C PHE A 240 4.21 -12.00 -14.22
N GLU A 241 3.49 -12.14 -13.10
CA GLU A 241 2.80 -11.00 -12.47
C GLU A 241 3.77 -9.89 -12.06
N THR A 242 4.91 -10.26 -11.47
CA THR A 242 5.92 -9.28 -11.05
C THR A 242 6.49 -8.52 -12.24
N LEU A 243 6.85 -9.21 -13.32
CA LEU A 243 7.40 -8.58 -14.52
C LEU A 243 6.36 -7.71 -15.25
N ALA A 244 5.10 -8.16 -15.33
CA ALA A 244 4.04 -7.38 -15.94
C ALA A 244 3.69 -6.13 -15.11
N LEU A 245 3.68 -6.26 -13.78
CA LEU A 245 3.53 -5.16 -12.83
C LEU A 245 4.64 -4.11 -12.99
N LEU A 246 5.89 -4.55 -13.11
CA LEU A 246 7.03 -3.65 -13.37
C LEU A 246 6.94 -3.01 -14.76
N SER A 247 6.50 -3.75 -15.78
CA SER A 247 6.27 -3.20 -17.13
C SER A 247 5.23 -2.07 -17.10
N HIS A 248 4.15 -2.23 -16.31
CA HIS A 248 3.17 -1.16 -16.11
C HIS A 248 3.81 0.04 -15.39
N ALA A 249 4.59 -0.19 -14.33
CA ALA A 249 5.27 0.90 -13.63
C ALA A 249 6.21 1.70 -14.55
N PHE A 250 6.99 1.01 -15.39
CA PHE A 250 7.90 1.64 -16.36
C PHE A 250 7.15 2.41 -17.44
N ASN A 251 6.05 1.86 -17.96
CA ASN A 251 5.22 2.56 -18.93
C ASN A 251 4.63 3.87 -18.38
N LEU A 252 4.21 3.89 -17.11
CA LEU A 252 3.73 5.13 -16.48
C LEU A 252 4.86 6.18 -16.34
N ASP A 253 6.04 5.76 -15.89
CA ASP A 253 7.21 6.66 -15.75
C ASP A 253 7.67 7.20 -17.11
N GLU A 254 7.74 6.35 -18.14
CA GLU A 254 8.14 6.74 -19.51
C GLU A 254 7.13 7.70 -20.15
N LYS A 255 5.83 7.40 -20.04
CA LYS A 255 4.78 8.15 -20.74
C LYS A 255 4.42 9.47 -20.06
N TYR A 256 4.45 9.51 -18.74
CA TYR A 256 3.97 10.67 -17.96
C TYR A 256 5.09 11.36 -17.16
N GLY A 257 6.32 10.83 -17.16
CA GLY A 257 7.41 11.30 -16.31
C GLY A 257 7.27 10.92 -14.84
N ILE A 258 6.21 10.17 -14.50
CA ILE A 258 5.86 9.75 -13.15
C ILE A 258 5.38 8.30 -13.12
N GLY A 259 6.19 7.44 -12.52
CA GLY A 259 5.79 6.09 -12.14
C GLY A 259 4.71 6.07 -11.03
N PRO A 260 4.22 4.88 -10.64
CA PRO A 260 3.26 4.75 -9.56
C PRO A 260 3.86 5.22 -8.22
N HIS A 261 3.06 5.95 -7.44
CA HIS A 261 3.41 6.34 -6.07
C HIS A 261 3.54 5.11 -5.16
N THR A 262 2.66 4.12 -5.35
CA THR A 262 2.68 2.86 -4.60
C THR A 262 2.41 1.64 -5.46
N ILE A 263 3.02 0.52 -5.08
CA ILE A 263 2.66 -0.83 -5.50
C ILE A 263 2.09 -1.57 -4.29
N SER A 264 0.91 -2.14 -4.43
CA SER A 264 0.33 -3.07 -3.46
C SER A 264 0.62 -4.51 -3.88
N VAL A 265 1.01 -5.35 -2.92
CA VAL A 265 1.38 -6.75 -3.15
C VAL A 265 0.49 -7.75 -2.39
N PRO A 266 -0.85 -7.68 -2.49
CA PRO A 266 -1.70 -8.64 -1.79
C PRO A 266 -1.50 -10.07 -2.29
N ARG A 267 -1.30 -11.03 -1.37
CA ARG A 267 -1.50 -12.45 -1.66
C ARG A 267 -2.98 -12.81 -1.62
N LEU A 268 -3.35 -13.80 -2.41
CA LEU A 268 -4.68 -14.37 -2.40
C LEU A 268 -4.88 -15.11 -1.08
N GLU A 269 -5.78 -14.57 -0.28
CA GLU A 269 -6.19 -15.15 1.00
C GLU A 269 -7.56 -15.79 0.87
N PRO A 270 -7.88 -16.80 1.71
CA PRO A 270 -9.21 -17.37 1.79
C PRO A 270 -10.29 -16.29 1.92
N ALA A 271 -11.37 -16.48 1.17
CA ALA A 271 -12.50 -15.57 1.14
C ALA A 271 -13.79 -16.38 1.06
N PHE A 272 -14.79 -15.96 1.85
CA PHE A 272 -16.04 -16.70 1.99
C PHE A 272 -16.76 -16.84 0.64
N ASN A 273 -17.08 -18.07 0.26
CA ASN A 273 -17.78 -18.44 -0.98
C ASN A 273 -17.13 -17.80 -2.24
N ALA A 274 -15.80 -17.88 -2.29
CA ALA A 274 -14.94 -17.43 -3.39
C ALA A 274 -14.07 -18.60 -3.90
N PRO A 275 -14.51 -19.32 -4.94
CA PRO A 275 -13.91 -20.60 -5.35
C PRO A 275 -12.40 -20.56 -5.65
N ALA A 276 -11.90 -19.46 -6.24
CA ALA A 276 -10.48 -19.34 -6.55
C ALA A 276 -9.63 -18.99 -5.32
N ALA A 277 -10.24 -18.44 -4.26
CA ALA A 277 -9.55 -18.08 -3.02
C ALA A 277 -9.40 -19.27 -2.07
N GLU A 278 -10.36 -20.20 -2.06
CA GLU A 278 -10.30 -21.43 -1.25
C GLU A 278 -9.15 -22.36 -1.70
N LYS A 279 -8.87 -22.39 -3.00
CA LYS A 279 -7.74 -23.11 -3.58
C LYS A 279 -7.04 -22.23 -4.62
N PRO A 280 -6.07 -21.40 -4.20
CA PRO A 280 -5.31 -20.56 -5.11
C PRO A 280 -4.72 -21.40 -6.26
N PRO A 281 -4.93 -21.00 -7.53
CA PRO A 281 -4.40 -21.76 -8.67
C PRO A 281 -2.88 -21.74 -8.74
N PHE A 282 -2.25 -20.66 -8.26
CA PHE A 282 -0.79 -20.47 -8.21
C PHE A 282 -0.39 -19.89 -6.86
N ALA A 283 -0.62 -20.64 -5.78
CA ALA A 283 -0.27 -20.23 -4.42
C ALA A 283 1.21 -19.77 -4.35
N VAL A 284 1.45 -18.66 -3.65
CA VAL A 284 2.78 -18.06 -3.49
C VAL A 284 3.29 -18.33 -2.09
N SER A 285 4.38 -19.07 -1.98
CA SER A 285 5.04 -19.38 -0.70
C SER A 285 5.63 -18.12 -0.04
N ASP A 286 5.93 -18.21 1.25
CA ASP A 286 6.55 -17.10 1.99
C ASP A 286 7.91 -16.70 1.38
N GLU A 287 8.70 -17.66 0.91
CA GLU A 287 10.01 -17.40 0.28
C GLU A 287 9.88 -16.75 -1.11
N GLU A 288 8.94 -17.20 -1.93
CA GLU A 288 8.64 -16.52 -3.20
C GLU A 288 8.13 -15.11 -2.96
N PHE A 289 7.32 -14.90 -1.92
CA PHE A 289 6.79 -13.58 -1.59
C PHE A 289 7.87 -12.60 -1.12
N LYS A 290 8.82 -13.06 -0.31
CA LYS A 290 10.03 -12.29 0.03
C LYS A 290 10.79 -11.86 -1.22
N ASN A 291 10.98 -12.77 -2.17
CA ASN A 291 11.68 -12.50 -3.43
C ASN A 291 10.93 -11.48 -4.30
N ILE A 292 9.60 -11.57 -4.39
CA ILE A 292 8.76 -10.59 -5.10
C ILE A 292 8.97 -9.18 -4.53
N ILE A 293 8.89 -9.04 -3.20
CA ILE A 293 9.03 -7.74 -2.53
C ILE A 293 10.45 -7.19 -2.73
N ALA A 294 11.47 -8.04 -2.57
CA ALA A 294 12.86 -7.65 -2.78
C ALA A 294 13.08 -7.15 -4.22
N VAL A 295 12.65 -7.91 -5.23
CA VAL A 295 12.83 -7.51 -6.63
C VAL A 295 12.06 -6.23 -6.97
N ILE A 296 10.83 -6.06 -6.49
CA ILE A 296 10.07 -4.82 -6.70
C ILE A 296 10.82 -3.62 -6.08
N ARG A 297 11.32 -3.76 -4.84
CA ARG A 297 12.09 -2.72 -4.16
C ARG A 297 13.34 -2.33 -4.95
N LEU A 298 14.05 -3.30 -5.53
CA LEU A 298 15.25 -3.03 -6.33
C LEU A 298 14.93 -2.42 -7.70
N ALA A 299 13.85 -2.86 -8.35
CA ALA A 299 13.46 -2.40 -9.68
C ALA A 299 12.87 -0.98 -9.68
N VAL A 300 12.04 -0.64 -8.69
CA VAL A 300 11.39 0.68 -8.55
C VAL A 300 11.65 1.26 -7.15
N PRO A 301 12.90 1.68 -6.85
CA PRO A 301 13.34 2.01 -5.49
C PRO A 301 12.60 3.17 -4.84
N TYR A 302 12.04 4.08 -5.63
CA TYR A 302 11.31 5.26 -5.13
C TYR A 302 9.80 5.02 -4.97
N THR A 303 9.27 3.92 -5.51
CA THR A 303 7.86 3.55 -5.36
C THR A 303 7.63 2.91 -4.00
N GLY A 304 6.60 3.37 -3.29
CA GLY A 304 6.21 2.79 -2.02
C GLY A 304 5.66 1.37 -2.19
N ILE A 305 5.91 0.47 -1.24
CA ILE A 305 5.33 -0.88 -1.26
C ILE A 305 4.37 -1.00 -0.08
N ILE A 306 3.11 -1.35 -0.38
CA ILE A 306 2.04 -1.49 0.60
C ILE A 306 1.88 -2.95 1.00
N LEU A 307 1.96 -3.22 2.30
CA LEU A 307 1.64 -4.52 2.90
C LEU A 307 0.36 -4.42 3.73
N SER A 308 -0.66 -5.19 3.36
CA SER A 308 -1.91 -5.26 4.11
C SER A 308 -1.86 -6.29 5.25
N THR A 309 -2.89 -6.30 6.09
CA THR A 309 -3.15 -7.28 7.16
C THR A 309 -3.63 -8.65 6.64
N ARG A 310 -3.47 -8.94 5.34
CA ARG A 310 -3.55 -10.30 4.78
C ARG A 310 -2.50 -11.20 5.40
N GLU A 311 -1.32 -10.66 5.61
CA GLU A 311 -0.18 -11.42 6.11
C GLU A 311 -0.20 -11.54 7.63
N ARG A 312 0.25 -12.70 8.12
CA ARG A 312 0.45 -12.96 9.55
C ARG A 312 1.56 -12.10 10.16
N ALA A 313 1.41 -11.78 11.44
CA ALA A 313 2.30 -10.85 12.14
C ALA A 313 3.78 -11.22 12.02
N GLU A 314 4.15 -12.51 12.09
CA GLU A 314 5.56 -12.92 12.02
C GLU A 314 6.15 -12.65 10.63
N LEU A 315 5.45 -13.05 9.57
CA LEU A 315 5.92 -12.81 8.20
C LEU A 315 6.01 -11.30 7.91
N ARG A 316 5.04 -10.50 8.41
CA ARG A 316 5.10 -9.04 8.26
C ARG A 316 6.41 -8.47 8.79
N ARG A 317 6.90 -8.93 9.95
CA ARG A 317 8.18 -8.48 10.54
C ARG A 317 9.36 -8.73 9.60
N GLU A 318 9.39 -9.92 8.98
CA GLU A 318 10.43 -10.28 8.01
C GLU A 318 10.35 -9.39 6.76
N LEU A 319 9.14 -9.12 6.27
CA LEU A 319 8.93 -8.32 5.06
C LEU A 319 9.25 -6.83 5.24
N PHE A 320 9.21 -6.30 6.47
CA PHE A 320 9.57 -4.91 6.73
C PHE A 320 11.00 -4.59 6.29
N GLU A 321 11.94 -5.54 6.41
CA GLU A 321 13.33 -5.32 6.00
C GLU A 321 13.46 -5.28 4.47
N LEU A 322 12.66 -6.06 3.74
CA LEU A 322 12.87 -6.32 2.32
C LEU A 322 12.40 -5.21 1.38
N GLY A 323 11.52 -4.33 1.83
CA GLY A 323 11.09 -3.22 0.97
C GLY A 323 9.80 -2.52 1.35
N ILE A 324 9.03 -3.05 2.29
CA ILE A 324 7.75 -2.46 2.68
C ILE A 324 7.94 -1.05 3.25
N SER A 325 7.12 -0.10 2.78
CA SER A 325 7.18 1.29 3.27
C SER A 325 5.87 1.80 3.83
N GLN A 326 4.74 1.14 3.53
CA GLN A 326 3.45 1.43 4.14
C GLN A 326 2.74 0.14 4.56
N ILE A 327 2.06 0.19 5.69
CA ILE A 327 1.36 -0.96 6.26
C ILE A 327 -0.03 -0.58 6.76
N SER A 328 -1.00 -1.48 6.58
CA SER A 328 -2.28 -1.33 7.27
C SER A 328 -2.19 -1.86 8.71
N ALA A 329 -2.84 -1.22 9.67
CA ALA A 329 -2.80 -1.61 11.08
C ALA A 329 -4.16 -1.42 11.75
N GLY A 330 -4.54 -2.32 12.67
CA GLY A 330 -5.88 -2.36 13.24
C GLY A 330 -6.95 -2.40 12.14
N SER A 331 -6.78 -3.26 11.13
CA SER A 331 -7.65 -3.24 9.95
C SER A 331 -8.95 -4.00 10.17
N ARG A 332 -10.00 -3.59 9.45
CA ARG A 332 -11.23 -4.35 9.24
C ARG A 332 -11.52 -4.41 7.74
N THR A 333 -12.05 -5.55 7.28
CA THR A 333 -12.24 -5.82 5.84
C THR A 333 -13.72 -5.89 5.44
N SER A 334 -14.60 -5.41 6.29
CA SER A 334 -16.05 -5.36 6.12
C SER A 334 -16.60 -3.96 6.45
N PRO A 335 -17.71 -3.53 5.80
CA PRO A 335 -18.31 -2.24 6.11
C PRO A 335 -18.94 -2.18 7.52
N GLY A 336 -18.54 -1.20 8.33
CA GLY A 336 -19.15 -0.93 9.64
C GLY A 336 -18.52 -1.69 10.81
N ALA A 337 -17.41 -2.38 10.57
CA ALA A 337 -16.79 -3.25 11.57
C ALA A 337 -15.91 -2.50 12.58
N TYR A 338 -15.57 -1.23 12.38
CA TYR A 338 -14.76 -0.51 13.36
C TYR A 338 -15.53 -0.25 14.66
N LYS A 339 -16.80 0.16 14.55
CA LYS A 339 -17.67 0.36 15.70
C LYS A 339 -18.25 -0.94 16.27
N GLU A 340 -18.65 -1.89 15.42
CA GLU A 340 -19.33 -3.14 15.84
C GLU A 340 -18.38 -4.14 16.53
N SER A 341 -17.06 -3.99 16.39
CA SER A 341 -16.06 -4.93 16.93
C SER A 341 -15.93 -4.97 18.47
N GLN A 342 -16.65 -4.12 19.22
CA GLN A 342 -16.78 -4.29 20.67
C GLN A 342 -17.88 -5.29 21.08
N GLU A 343 -18.81 -5.66 20.19
CA GLU A 343 -20.00 -6.43 20.57
C GLU A 343 -20.31 -7.68 19.71
N SER A 344 -19.71 -7.89 18.52
CA SER A 344 -20.07 -9.05 17.69
C SER A 344 -18.87 -9.82 17.13
N LEU A 345 -18.56 -10.97 17.74
CA LEU A 345 -17.57 -11.98 17.31
C LEU A 345 -17.99 -12.80 16.06
N HIS A 346 -18.97 -12.34 15.28
CA HIS A 346 -19.48 -13.01 14.07
C HIS A 346 -19.07 -12.27 12.79
N GLU A 347 -17.82 -11.78 12.73
CA GLU A 347 -17.33 -10.87 11.68
C GLU A 347 -17.11 -11.51 10.30
N HIS A 348 -17.05 -12.84 10.18
CA HIS A 348 -16.74 -13.52 8.91
C HIS A 348 -17.82 -13.37 7.81
N GLU A 349 -19.05 -12.97 8.15
CA GLU A 349 -20.17 -12.94 7.21
C GLU A 349 -20.18 -11.73 6.25
N MET A 350 -19.25 -10.77 6.43
CA MET A 350 -19.19 -9.54 5.64
C MET A 350 -17.79 -9.18 5.11
N GLU A 351 -16.74 -9.93 5.49
CA GLU A 351 -15.34 -9.63 5.15
C GLU A 351 -15.04 -9.88 3.67
N GLN A 352 -14.17 -9.06 3.09
CA GLN A 352 -13.69 -9.27 1.72
C GLN A 352 -12.78 -10.50 1.60
N PHE A 353 -11.96 -10.72 2.63
CA PHE A 353 -10.96 -11.77 2.75
C PHE A 353 -10.59 -11.95 4.23
N GLN A 354 -10.04 -13.12 4.57
CA GLN A 354 -9.56 -13.43 5.92
C GLN A 354 -8.31 -12.64 6.27
N LEU A 355 -8.31 -12.01 7.44
CA LEU A 355 -7.14 -11.32 7.99
C LEU A 355 -6.10 -12.32 8.51
N GLY A 356 -4.81 -12.00 8.32
CA GLY A 356 -3.69 -12.68 8.96
C GLY A 356 -3.16 -11.95 10.20
N ASP A 357 -3.41 -10.64 10.31
CA ASP A 357 -3.02 -9.82 11.46
C ASP A 357 -4.19 -9.02 12.02
N HIS A 358 -4.64 -9.43 13.20
CA HIS A 358 -5.81 -8.89 13.90
C HIS A 358 -5.46 -7.86 14.98
N ARG A 359 -4.16 -7.60 15.18
CA ARG A 359 -3.68 -6.69 16.23
C ARG A 359 -4.23 -5.28 16.04
N THR A 360 -4.48 -4.63 17.17
CA THR A 360 -4.85 -3.21 17.24
C THR A 360 -3.75 -2.31 16.65
N LEU A 361 -4.08 -1.05 16.39
CA LEU A 361 -3.08 -0.08 15.94
C LEU A 361 -1.95 0.05 16.96
N GLU A 362 -2.26 0.13 18.25
CA GLU A 362 -1.26 0.30 19.31
C GLU A 362 -0.31 -0.89 19.40
N GLU A 363 -0.81 -2.12 19.33
CA GLU A 363 0.02 -3.32 19.34
C GLU A 363 0.99 -3.35 18.15
N VAL A 364 0.53 -2.96 16.95
CA VAL A 364 1.38 -2.86 15.77
C VAL A 364 2.42 -1.75 15.93
N VAL A 365 2.04 -0.58 16.44
CA VAL A 365 2.95 0.55 16.72
C VAL A 365 4.04 0.12 17.70
N LYS A 366 3.67 -0.52 18.80
CA LYS A 366 4.59 -1.03 19.83
C LYS A 366 5.53 -2.09 19.26
N ASP A 367 5.02 -3.03 18.48
CA ASP A 367 5.82 -4.08 17.84
C ASP A 367 6.83 -3.51 16.83
N CYS A 368 6.40 -2.60 15.95
CA CYS A 368 7.28 -1.90 15.02
C CYS A 368 8.41 -1.18 15.76
N THR A 369 8.06 -0.44 16.82
CA THR A 369 9.02 0.32 17.62
C THR A 369 10.06 -0.59 18.28
N LYS A 370 9.62 -1.73 18.87
CA LYS A 370 10.53 -2.73 19.48
C LYS A 370 11.48 -3.37 18.46
N LEU A 371 11.05 -3.50 17.20
CA LEU A 371 11.85 -4.02 16.09
C LEU A 371 12.79 -2.96 15.48
N GLY A 372 12.81 -1.73 16.00
CA GLY A 372 13.66 -0.65 15.50
C GLY A 372 13.09 0.10 14.31
N TYR A 373 11.79 -0.05 14.01
CA TYR A 373 11.10 0.71 12.98
C TYR A 373 10.38 1.92 13.56
N MET A 374 10.46 3.05 12.86
CA MET A 374 9.75 4.28 13.17
C MET A 374 8.33 4.25 12.60
N PRO A 375 7.29 4.09 13.45
CA PRO A 375 5.90 4.25 13.02
C PRO A 375 5.70 5.69 12.54
N SER A 376 4.97 5.89 11.44
CA SER A 376 4.73 7.22 10.91
C SER A 376 3.29 7.39 10.43
N PHE A 377 2.70 8.52 10.81
CA PHE A 377 1.39 8.97 10.33
C PHE A 377 1.54 10.17 9.37
N CYS A 378 2.74 10.35 8.81
CA CYS A 378 3.10 11.50 7.98
C CYS A 378 2.19 11.65 6.76
N THR A 379 1.77 12.90 6.54
CA THR A 379 1.01 13.34 5.36
C THR A 379 1.60 14.61 4.74
N ALA A 380 2.80 15.01 5.16
CA ALA A 380 3.43 16.27 4.79
C ALA A 380 3.60 16.47 3.27
N CYS A 381 3.94 15.41 2.51
CA CYS A 381 4.05 15.53 1.05
C CYS A 381 2.75 16.00 0.40
N TYR A 382 1.61 15.48 0.88
CA TYR A 382 0.29 15.90 0.40
C TYR A 382 -0.01 17.35 0.77
N ARG A 383 0.42 17.82 1.95
CA ARG A 383 0.17 19.19 2.44
C ARG A 383 1.10 20.25 1.85
N SER A 384 2.24 19.84 1.30
CA SER A 384 3.23 20.75 0.70
C SER A 384 3.24 20.70 -0.83
N ASP A 385 2.18 20.19 -1.45
CA ASP A 385 2.08 20.00 -2.91
C ASP A 385 3.29 19.26 -3.52
N ARG A 386 3.79 18.25 -2.78
CA ARG A 386 4.83 17.31 -3.22
C ARG A 386 4.18 16.00 -3.62
N THR A 387 3.42 16.06 -4.71
CA THR A 387 2.74 14.93 -5.36
C THR A 387 3.34 14.73 -6.75
N GLY A 388 3.13 13.55 -7.35
CA GLY A 388 3.58 13.29 -8.73
C GLY A 388 5.07 13.55 -8.97
N ASP A 389 5.37 14.43 -9.93
CA ASP A 389 6.72 14.70 -10.45
C ASP A 389 7.62 15.33 -9.39
N ARG A 390 7.06 16.25 -8.59
CA ARG A 390 7.78 16.90 -7.47
C ARG A 390 8.19 15.91 -6.39
N PHE A 391 7.33 14.94 -6.09
CA PHE A 391 7.68 13.85 -5.18
C PHE A 391 8.81 13.00 -5.77
N MET A 392 8.68 12.60 -7.04
CA MET A 392 9.64 11.75 -7.70
C MET A 392 11.00 12.42 -7.86
N GLU A 393 11.06 13.72 -8.17
CA GLU A 393 12.30 14.49 -8.24
C GLU A 393 13.04 14.43 -6.89
N LEU A 394 12.34 14.73 -5.78
CA LEU A 394 12.90 14.67 -4.44
C LEU A 394 13.37 13.24 -4.08
N ALA A 395 12.55 12.24 -4.37
CA ALA A 395 12.87 10.84 -4.09
C ALA A 395 14.11 10.40 -4.88
N LYS A 396 14.17 10.72 -6.18
CA LYS A 396 15.27 10.39 -7.10
C LYS A 396 16.62 10.99 -6.66
N THR A 397 16.62 12.12 -5.94
CA THR A 397 17.85 12.69 -5.36
C THR A 397 18.47 11.88 -4.21
N GLY A 398 17.73 10.93 -3.63
CA GLY A 398 18.13 10.21 -2.41
C GLY A 398 18.09 11.07 -1.13
N ASN A 399 17.59 12.30 -1.19
CA ASN A 399 17.51 13.20 -0.03
C ASN A 399 16.16 13.16 0.70
N ILE A 400 15.21 12.33 0.24
CA ILE A 400 13.87 12.24 0.82
C ILE A 400 13.89 11.93 2.32
N GLY A 401 14.85 11.12 2.79
CA GLY A 401 15.05 10.83 4.21
C GLY A 401 15.25 12.08 5.08
N LYS A 402 15.87 13.14 4.55
CA LYS A 402 16.11 14.40 5.27
C LYS A 402 14.83 15.14 5.64
N ILE A 403 13.74 14.88 4.91
CA ILE A 403 12.43 15.50 5.15
C ILE A 403 11.49 14.51 5.82
N CYS A 404 11.52 13.24 5.39
CA CYS A 404 10.59 12.25 5.91
C CYS A 404 10.93 11.78 7.33
N VAL A 405 12.20 11.77 7.75
CA VAL A 405 12.57 11.35 9.12
C VAL A 405 12.07 12.35 10.18
N PRO A 406 12.30 13.67 10.06
CA PRO A 406 11.70 14.65 10.97
C PRO A 406 10.18 14.54 11.09
N ASN A 407 9.49 14.36 9.95
CA ASN A 407 8.04 14.22 9.94
C ASN A 407 7.57 12.91 10.59
N ALA A 408 8.32 11.82 10.42
CA ALA A 408 8.01 10.56 11.08
C ALA A 408 8.06 10.72 12.61
N ILE A 409 9.18 11.27 13.11
CA ILE A 409 9.38 11.55 14.55
C ILE A 409 8.24 12.43 15.08
N SER A 410 7.93 13.54 14.41
CA SER A 410 6.89 14.45 14.86
C SER A 410 5.50 13.81 14.90
N THR A 411 5.14 13.01 13.89
CA THR A 411 3.84 12.32 13.87
C THR A 411 3.78 11.14 14.84
N PHE A 412 4.92 10.51 15.12
CA PHE A 412 4.97 9.44 16.11
C PHE A 412 4.81 10.02 17.51
N GLU A 413 5.49 11.12 17.81
CA GLU A 413 5.33 11.84 19.07
C GLU A 413 3.88 12.27 19.31
N GLU A 414 3.23 12.81 18.27
CA GLU A 414 1.81 13.16 18.31
C GLU A 414 0.96 11.95 18.70
N TYR A 415 1.24 10.78 18.11
CA TYR A 415 0.55 9.55 18.46
C TYR A 415 0.81 9.11 19.91
N LEU A 416 2.06 9.18 20.37
CA LEU A 416 2.44 8.80 21.73
C LEU A 416 1.80 9.70 22.79
N ASN A 417 1.60 10.97 22.48
CA ASN A 417 0.99 11.92 23.41
C ASN A 417 -0.52 11.74 23.52
N ASP A 418 -1.20 11.41 22.41
CA ASP A 418 -2.66 11.42 22.33
C ASP A 418 -3.32 10.05 22.50
N PHE A 419 -2.65 8.96 22.14
CA PHE A 419 -3.31 7.65 21.96
C PHE A 419 -2.59 6.48 22.63
N ALA A 420 -1.28 6.58 22.88
CA ALA A 420 -0.51 5.46 23.42
C ALA A 420 -0.77 5.25 24.92
N SER A 421 -0.79 3.99 25.35
CA SER A 421 -0.65 3.64 26.77
C SER A 421 0.71 4.06 27.31
N GLU A 422 0.84 4.15 28.64
CA GLU A 422 2.10 4.54 29.29
C GLU A 422 3.28 3.61 28.91
N GLU A 423 3.03 2.31 28.72
CA GLU A 423 4.08 1.39 28.28
C GLU A 423 4.55 1.70 26.85
N THR A 424 3.62 1.85 25.92
CA THR A 424 3.92 2.19 24.52
C THR A 424 4.59 3.56 24.42
N LYS A 425 4.13 4.52 25.22
CA LYS A 425 4.69 5.88 25.34
C LYS A 425 6.15 5.84 25.80
N SER A 426 6.45 5.09 26.85
CA SER A 426 7.81 4.92 27.37
C SER A 426 8.76 4.33 26.31
N ILE A 427 8.35 3.24 25.66
CA ILE A 427 9.12 2.59 24.58
C ILE A 427 9.33 3.56 23.41
N GLY A 428 8.28 4.26 22.99
CA GLY A 428 8.31 5.20 21.88
C GLY A 428 9.21 6.42 22.15
N LYS A 429 9.16 6.99 23.35
CA LYS A 429 9.99 8.14 23.74
C LYS A 429 11.48 7.76 23.82
N ASP A 430 11.82 6.59 24.36
CA ASP A 430 13.20 6.07 24.33
C ASP A 430 13.70 5.86 22.89
N PHE A 431 12.85 5.28 22.04
CA PHE A 431 13.16 5.10 20.62
C PHE A 431 13.37 6.43 19.87
N ILE A 432 12.47 7.40 20.04
CA ILE A 432 12.60 8.75 19.45
C ILE A 432 13.90 9.42 19.90
N SER A 433 14.26 9.31 21.18
CA SER A 433 15.51 9.86 21.71
C SER A 433 16.75 9.29 20.99
N LYS A 434 16.81 7.96 20.82
CA LYS A 434 17.88 7.28 20.09
C LYS A 434 17.96 7.71 18.62
N GLU A 435 16.81 7.86 17.97
CA GLU A 435 16.72 8.32 16.58
C GLU A 435 17.23 9.76 16.41
N ILE A 436 16.88 10.65 17.34
CA ILE A 436 17.38 12.03 17.41
C ILE A 436 18.89 12.08 17.62
N ASP A 437 19.44 11.19 18.45
CA ASP A 437 20.88 11.09 18.66
C ASP A 437 21.63 10.54 17.44
N GLY A 438 20.99 9.68 16.65
CA GLY A 438 21.50 9.22 15.36
C GLY A 438 21.55 10.29 14.27
N LEU A 439 20.84 11.42 14.41
CA LEU A 439 20.82 12.49 13.42
C LEU A 439 22.17 13.23 13.33
N ARG A 440 22.94 12.94 12.29
CA ARG A 440 24.26 13.57 12.04
C ARG A 440 24.20 15.08 11.78
N ASN A 441 23.11 15.57 11.17
CA ASN A 441 22.99 16.99 10.81
C ASN A 441 22.42 17.80 11.99
N LYS A 442 23.26 18.67 12.58
CA LYS A 442 22.87 19.53 13.72
C LYS A 442 21.68 20.44 13.43
N SER A 443 21.58 21.00 12.21
CA SER A 443 20.45 21.84 11.84
C SER A 443 19.15 21.05 11.78
N THR A 444 19.16 19.84 11.23
CA THR A 444 17.99 18.95 11.21
C THR A 444 17.61 18.54 12.63
N LYS A 445 18.60 18.16 13.45
CA LYS A 445 18.39 17.81 14.86
C LYS A 445 17.69 18.94 15.63
N ASN A 446 18.18 20.17 15.50
CA ASN A 446 17.57 21.35 16.15
C ASN A 446 16.14 21.62 15.66
N LYS A 447 15.86 21.41 14.37
CA LYS A 447 14.50 21.55 13.84
C LYS A 447 13.56 20.48 14.41
N VAL A 448 14.01 19.23 14.49
CA VAL A 448 13.23 18.13 15.09
C VAL A 448 12.91 18.44 16.56
N ILE A 449 13.89 18.88 17.34
CA ILE A 449 13.67 19.25 18.75
C ILE A 449 12.57 20.32 18.88
N LYS A 450 12.64 21.39 18.08
CA LYS A 450 11.61 22.44 18.06
C LYS A 450 10.23 21.93 17.62
N MET A 451 10.18 20.96 16.70
CA MET A 451 8.91 20.34 16.31
C MET A 451 8.32 19.55 17.48
N LEU A 452 9.14 18.79 18.21
CA LEU A 452 8.70 18.02 19.37
C LEU A 452 8.25 18.91 20.53
N GLU A 453 8.96 20.01 20.81
CA GLU A 453 8.54 21.00 21.81
C GLU A 453 7.13 21.53 21.51
N ARG A 454 6.82 21.79 20.24
CA ARG A 454 5.48 22.21 19.81
C ARG A 454 4.44 21.11 19.98
N VAL A 455 4.77 19.88 19.59
CA VAL A 455 3.85 18.74 19.73
C VAL A 455 3.52 18.48 21.21
N ASP A 456 4.54 18.50 22.07
CA ASP A 456 4.42 18.35 23.52
C ASP A 456 3.65 19.52 24.16
N SER A 457 3.74 20.74 23.60
CA SER A 457 2.94 21.89 24.04
C SER A 457 1.48 21.88 23.56
N GLY A 458 1.08 20.88 22.76
CA GLY A 458 -0.30 20.72 22.29
C GLY A 458 -0.53 21.04 20.81
N ASP A 459 0.47 21.48 20.05
CA ASP A 459 0.32 21.66 18.60
C ASP A 459 0.12 20.28 17.93
N ARG A 460 -0.70 20.25 16.88
CA ARG A 460 -0.95 19.06 16.05
C ARG A 460 -0.65 19.39 14.59
N ASP A 461 -0.38 18.35 13.79
CA ASP A 461 -0.01 18.50 12.37
C ASP A 461 1.27 19.34 12.17
N VAL A 462 2.27 19.12 13.04
CA VAL A 462 3.59 19.74 12.92
C VAL A 462 4.42 18.94 11.92
N PHE A 463 4.82 19.58 10.82
CA PHE A 463 5.66 18.98 9.78
C PHE A 463 6.69 19.97 9.22
N PHE A 464 7.68 19.41 8.53
CA PHE A 464 8.84 20.05 7.93
C PHE A 464 8.56 20.61 6.53
#